data_AF-A0A0R1HX04-F1
#
_entry.id   AF-A0A0R1HX04-F1
#
_cell.length_a   1.000
_cell.length_b   1.000
_cell.length_c   1.000
_cell.angle_alpha   90.00
_cell.angle_beta   90.00
_cell.angle_gamma   90.00
#
_symmetry.space_group_name_H-M   'P 1'
#
loop_
_entity.id
_entity.type
_entity.pdbx_description
1 polymer ?
#
loop_
_entity_poly.entity_id
_entity_poly.type
_entity_poly.pdbx_seq_one_letter_code
_entity_poly.pdbx_strand_id
1 'polypeptide(L)'
;MVNSLPGEMIDQVWFIIDNDLQGVFPLAKTLTFKLVNDNNRVRYNYYENESLVASFDTPFPYSSEIPEDVWAYDDGESQLILLPAESMQ
;
A
#
# COMPACT_ATOMS: atom_id res chain seq x y z
N MET A 1 -10.51 -17.55 4.90
CA MET A 1 -11.08 -16.38 4.20
C MET A 1 -9.92 -15.78 3.43
N VAL A 2 -10.13 -15.42 2.16
CA VAL A 2 -9.10 -14.70 1.40
C VAL A 2 -9.08 -13.27 1.95
N ASN A 3 -7.94 -12.82 2.48
CA ASN A 3 -7.77 -11.41 2.84
C ASN A 3 -7.74 -10.63 1.53
N SER A 4 -8.80 -9.88 1.26
CA SER A 4 -8.93 -9.09 0.05
C SER A 4 -8.98 -7.62 0.42
N LEU A 5 -8.15 -6.82 -0.26
CA LEU A 5 -8.20 -5.38 -0.11
C LEU A 5 -9.36 -4.82 -0.95
N PRO A 6 -10.25 -3.98 -0.39
CA PRO A 6 -11.31 -3.33 -1.17
C PRO A 6 -10.73 -2.51 -2.34
N GLY A 7 -11.44 -2.46 -3.46
CA GLY A 7 -10.99 -1.73 -4.65
C GLY A 7 -10.69 -0.25 -4.38
N GLU A 8 -11.44 0.42 -3.52
CA GLU A 8 -11.21 1.81 -3.12
C GLU A 8 -9.89 1.99 -2.35
N MET A 9 -9.49 0.97 -1.58
CA MET A 9 -8.22 0.98 -0.86
C MET A 9 -7.03 0.66 -1.76
N ILE A 10 -7.26 -0.05 -2.87
CA ILE A 10 -6.28 -0.24 -3.97
C ILE A 10 -6.10 1.08 -4.73
N ASP A 11 -7.20 1.75 -5.06
CA ASP A 11 -7.18 3.08 -5.71
C ASP A 11 -6.42 4.10 -4.86
N GLN A 12 -6.60 4.06 -3.54
CA GLN A 12 -5.84 4.89 -2.60
C GLN A 12 -4.32 4.69 -2.69
N VAL A 13 -3.84 3.47 -2.97
CA VAL A 13 -2.40 3.23 -3.15
C VAL A 13 -1.91 3.98 -4.38
N TRP A 14 -2.62 3.87 -5.51
CA TRP A 14 -2.27 4.61 -6.73
C TRP A 14 -2.33 6.11 -6.53
N PHE A 15 -3.34 6.60 -5.81
CA PHE A 15 -3.47 8.01 -5.46
C PHE A 15 -2.25 8.53 -4.70
N ILE A 16 -1.82 7.83 -3.65
CA ILE A 16 -0.62 8.18 -2.86
C ILE A 16 0.63 8.17 -3.74
N ILE A 17 0.78 7.17 -4.62
CA ILE A 17 1.94 7.08 -5.50
C ILE A 17 1.98 8.28 -6.44
N ASP A 18 0.88 8.61 -7.13
CA ASP A 18 0.85 9.68 -8.12
C ASP A 18 0.93 11.08 -7.50
N ASN A 19 0.27 11.30 -6.36
CA ASN A 19 0.11 12.63 -5.77
C ASN A 19 1.20 12.99 -4.76
N ASP A 20 1.68 12.01 -3.98
CA ASP A 20 2.58 12.27 -2.86
C ASP A 20 4.01 11.74 -3.07
N LEU A 21 4.18 10.67 -3.84
CA LEU A 21 5.47 10.01 -3.99
C LEU A 21 6.17 10.33 -5.32
N GLN A 22 5.44 10.26 -6.43
CA GLN A 22 5.97 10.46 -7.78
C GLN A 22 6.44 11.91 -7.95
N GLY A 23 7.68 12.06 -8.43
CA GLY A 23 8.31 13.38 -8.60
C GLY A 23 8.86 14.00 -7.31
N VAL A 24 8.57 13.41 -6.13
CA VAL A 24 9.13 13.84 -4.83
C VAL A 24 10.26 12.92 -4.39
N PHE A 25 10.07 11.60 -4.53
CA PHE A 25 11.04 10.58 -4.13
C PHE A 25 11.51 9.74 -5.35
N PRO A 26 12.76 9.24 -5.35
CA PRO A 26 13.16 8.20 -6.30
C PRO A 26 12.47 6.89 -5.94
N LEU A 27 11.48 6.48 -6.74
CA LEU A 27 10.68 5.28 -6.47
C LEU A 27 11.43 4.01 -6.87
N ALA A 28 11.47 3.04 -5.95
CA ALA A 28 11.90 1.68 -6.24
C ALA A 28 10.86 0.96 -7.12
N LYS A 29 11.29 -0.09 -7.84
CA LYS A 29 10.39 -0.96 -8.62
C LYS A 29 9.25 -1.56 -7.80
N THR A 30 9.49 -1.80 -6.52
CA THR A 30 8.48 -2.30 -5.60
C THR A 30 8.37 -1.35 -4.41
N LEU A 31 7.21 -0.72 -4.27
CA LEU A 31 6.89 0.11 -3.11
C LEU A 31 6.16 -0.75 -2.08
N THR A 32 6.58 -0.65 -0.82
CA THR A 32 5.98 -1.41 0.28
C THR A 32 5.13 -0.51 1.14
N PHE A 33 3.84 -0.81 1.23
CA PHE A 33 2.89 -0.13 2.11
C PHE A 33 2.42 -1.08 3.20
N LYS A 34 2.55 -0.66 4.46
CA LYS A 34 1.97 -1.36 5.60
C LYS A 34 0.68 -0.68 6.03
N LEU A 35 -0.40 -1.44 6.07
CA LEU A 35 -1.73 -0.99 6.49
C LEU A 35 -1.84 -1.21 8.00
N VAL A 36 -1.71 -0.12 8.76
CA VAL A 36 -1.76 -0.17 10.23
C VAL A 36 -3.04 0.46 10.76
N ASN A 37 -3.49 -0.03 11.91
CA ASN A 37 -4.58 0.59 12.64
C ASN A 37 -4.08 1.84 13.37
N ASP A 38 -4.59 3.00 12.99
CA ASP A 38 -4.45 4.24 13.74
C ASP A 38 -5.85 4.75 14.12
N ASN A 39 -6.20 4.67 15.41
CA ASN A 39 -7.48 5.17 15.94
C ASN A 39 -8.72 4.67 15.15
N ASN A 40 -8.79 3.36 14.88
CA ASN A 40 -9.85 2.69 14.11
C ASN A 40 -9.89 3.06 12.62
N ARG A 41 -8.85 3.73 12.12
CA ARG A 41 -8.67 4.05 10.71
C ARG A 41 -7.42 3.38 10.16
N VAL A 42 -7.40 3.23 8.85
CA VAL A 42 -6.24 2.70 8.15
C VAL A 42 -5.25 3.83 7.90
N ARG A 43 -4.00 3.62 8.31
CA ARG A 43 -2.86 4.43 7.90
C ARG A 43 -1.97 3.58 7.00
N TYR A 44 -1.56 4.16 5.88
CA TYR A 44 -0.64 3.55 4.93
C TYR A 44 0.77 4.03 5.26
N ASN A 45 1.60 3.14 5.76
CA ASN A 45 3.00 3.43 6.05
C ASN A 45 3.86 2.96 4.88
N TYR A 46 4.50 3.90 4.19
CA TYR A 46 5.44 3.60 3.13
C TYR A 46 6.82 3.29 3.71
N TYR A 47 7.35 2.12 3.37
CA TYR A 47 8.66 1.64 3.78
C TYR A 47 9.60 1.50 2.59
N GLU A 48 10.86 1.88 2.82
CA GLU A 48 11.98 1.65 1.92
C GLU A 48 13.16 1.08 2.72
N ASN A 49 13.75 -0.03 2.27
CA ASN A 49 14.87 -0.70 2.96
C ASN A 49 14.62 -0.86 4.48
N GLU A 50 13.44 -1.37 4.85
CA GLU A 50 12.99 -1.59 6.25
C GLU A 50 12.81 -0.32 7.10
N SER A 51 13.00 0.86 6.52
CA SER A 51 12.82 2.15 7.19
C SER A 51 11.49 2.78 6.81
N LEU A 52 10.78 3.33 7.80
CA LEU A 52 9.57 4.11 7.55
C LEU A 52 9.96 5.44 6.90
N VAL A 53 9.46 5.69 5.69
CA VAL A 53 9.76 6.90 4.92
C VAL A 53 8.63 7.91 5.06
N ALA A 54 7.39 7.46 4.94
CA ALA A 54 6.20 8.31 4.99
C ALA A 54 4.99 7.56 5.55
N SER A 55 4.04 8.32 6.09
CA SER A 55 2.79 7.81 6.65
C SER A 55 1.62 8.62 6.10
N PHE A 56 0.59 7.94 5.61
CA PHE A 56 -0.58 8.54 5.00
C PHE A 56 -1.83 8.11 5.75
N ASP A 57 -2.47 9.07 6.43
CA ASP A 57 -3.72 8.86 7.14
C ASP A 57 -4.89 8.84 6.16
N THR A 58 -5.81 7.90 6.33
CA THR A 58 -7.00 7.79 5.47
C THR A 58 -8.28 7.74 6.29
N PRO A 59 -9.44 8.06 5.69
CA PRO A 59 -10.73 7.91 6.36
C PRO A 59 -11.23 6.46 6.41
N PHE A 60 -10.53 5.50 5.78
CA PHE A 60 -10.98 4.11 5.71
C PHE A 60 -11.01 3.46 7.09
N PRO A 61 -12.08 2.72 7.44
CA PRO A 61 -12.13 2.00 8.70
C PRO A 61 -11.16 0.82 8.69
N TYR A 62 -10.43 0.63 9.77
CA TYR A 62 -9.57 -0.55 9.93
C TYR A 62 -10.40 -1.81 10.22
N SER A 63 -10.08 -2.92 9.55
CA SER A 63 -10.63 -4.25 9.82
C SER A 63 -9.49 -5.27 9.84
N SER A 64 -9.58 -6.29 10.69
CA SER A 64 -8.61 -7.40 10.72
C SER A 64 -8.70 -8.33 9.49
N GLU A 65 -9.65 -8.07 8.59
CA GLU A 65 -9.84 -8.81 7.33
C GLU A 65 -9.03 -8.21 6.16
N ILE A 66 -8.48 -7.01 6.32
CA ILE A 66 -7.58 -6.41 5.32
C ILE A 66 -6.16 -6.96 5.50
N PRO A 67 -5.37 -7.07 4.42
CA PRO A 67 -3.97 -7.46 4.53
C PRO A 67 -3.14 -6.42 5.33
N GLU A 68 -2.08 -6.88 5.98
CA GLU A 68 -1.15 -6.01 6.71
C GLU A 68 -0.16 -5.31 5.78
N ASP A 69 0.19 -5.96 4.66
CA ASP A 69 1.12 -5.46 3.65
C ASP A 69 0.43 -5.36 2.29
N VAL A 70 0.82 -4.36 1.51
CA VAL A 70 0.43 -4.16 0.12
C VAL A 70 1.65 -3.68 -0.64
N TRP A 71 1.92 -4.28 -1.80
CA TRP A 71 3.02 -3.84 -2.65
C TRP A 71 2.50 -3.27 -3.96
N ALA A 72 3.07 -2.15 -4.38
CA ALA A 72 2.91 -1.64 -5.74
C ALA A 72 4.16 -1.96 -6.53
N TYR A 73 4.03 -2.78 -7.57
CA TYR A 73 5.09 -3.15 -8.49
C TYR A 73 4.97 -2.36 -9.80
N ASP A 74 6.07 -1.76 -10.23
CA ASP A 74 6.23 -1.08 -11.50
C ASP A 74 7.54 -1.53 -12.17
N ASP A 75 7.45 -2.00 -13.42
CA ASP A 75 8.62 -2.32 -14.26
C ASP A 75 8.76 -1.34 -15.44
N GLY A 76 8.04 -0.22 -15.42
CA GLY A 76 7.94 0.74 -16.53
C GLY A 76 6.99 0.34 -17.67
N GLU A 77 6.68 -0.95 -17.84
CA GLU A 77 5.70 -1.43 -18.82
C GLU A 77 4.37 -1.86 -18.18
N SER A 78 4.38 -2.25 -16.91
CA SER A 78 3.20 -2.76 -16.21
C SER A 78 3.24 -2.37 -14.74
N GLN A 79 2.04 -2.06 -14.23
CA GLN A 79 1.79 -1.58 -12.88
C GLN A 79 0.77 -2.49 -12.20
N LEU A 80 1.14 -3.08 -11.07
CA LEU A 80 0.37 -4.10 -10.38
C LEU A 80 0.36 -3.85 -8.87
N ILE A 81 -0.80 -4.04 -8.25
CA ILE A 81 -0.90 -4.13 -6.80
C ILE A 81 -0.86 -5.61 -6.42
N LEU A 82 0.08 -5.97 -5.55
CA LEU A 82 0.28 -7.32 -5.04
C LEU A 82 -0.17 -7.37 -3.58
N LEU A 83 -1.00 -8.36 -3.26
CA LEU A 83 -1.44 -8.64 -1.90
C LEU A 83 -0.73 -9.90 -1.35
N PRO A 84 -0.49 -9.99 -0.02
CA PRO A 84 0.20 -11.14 0.59
C PRO A 84 -0.54 -12.47 0.39
N ALA A 85 -1.86 -12.44 0.19
CA ALA A 85 -2.65 -13.62 -0.12
C ALA A 85 -2.43 -14.18 -1.54
N GLU A 86 -1.87 -13.38 -2.47
CA GLU A 86 -1.58 -13.81 -3.84
C GLU A 86 -0.17 -14.40 -4.01
N SER A 87 0.68 -14.33 -2.99
CA SER A 87 2.05 -14.88 -3.03
C SER A 87 2.15 -16.37 -2.63
N MET A 88 1.02 -17.05 -2.43
CA MET A 88 0.99 -18.50 -2.16
C MET A 88 0.11 -19.23 -3.18
N GLN A 89 0.64 -19.44 -4.39
CA GLN A 89 0.42 -20.67 -5.16
C GLN A 89 1.48 -20.86 -6.25
#